data_AF-A0AAJ3UD54-F1
#
_entry.id   AF-A0AAJ3UD54-F1
#
_cell.length_a   1.000
_cell.length_b   1.000
_cell.length_c   1.000
_cell.angle_alpha   90.00
_cell.angle_beta   90.00
_cell.angle_gamma   90.00
#
_symmetry.space_group_name_H-M   'P 1'
#
loop_
_entity.id
_entity.type
_entity.pdbx_description
1 polymer ?
#
loop_
_entity_poly.entity_id
_entity_poly.type
_entity_poly.pdbx_seq_one_letter_code
_entity_poly.pdbx_strand_id
1 'polypeptide(L)'
;MLYVSVGSNSNIVENGLEAEKGRAAIWQVDRQSGAARVFASGLRNPNGLTFNPETGALWTVVNEWDELGPNLVPDYMTSVKEDGFYGWPWSYYGQHVDARVHPPRPDMVDKAIPPDYALSSHVAALGLTFSMNSALPTAYANGAFIGEHGSWNRDSFNGYKVVYVPFENGKPSGKAQDVVTGFIQGDQAKGRPVGVGIDGTGALLVADDAGNTVWRIASSDGKISPQPIGTDQLSANPQASTDATGNLNPGIGTEKTSSTAQSPAQMQIAPASGP
;
A
#
# COMPACT_ATOMS: atom_id res chain seq x y z
N MET A 1 16.33 -0.29 -6.80
CA MET A 1 14.96 -0.51 -7.33
C MET A 1 14.05 0.61 -6.87
N LEU A 2 13.06 0.97 -7.69
CA LEU A 2 11.95 1.88 -7.37
C LEU A 2 10.65 1.09 -7.44
N TYR A 3 9.74 1.30 -6.50
CA TYR A 3 8.40 0.70 -6.52
C TYR A 3 7.36 1.78 -6.81
N VAL A 4 6.47 1.49 -7.76
CA VAL A 4 5.48 2.44 -8.27
C VAL A 4 4.10 1.82 -8.15
N SER A 5 3.20 2.51 -7.45
CA SER A 5 1.79 2.14 -7.40
C SER A 5 1.05 2.61 -8.63
N VAL A 6 0.18 1.75 -9.17
CA VAL A 6 -0.77 2.10 -10.23
C VAL A 6 -2.14 1.58 -9.83
N GLY A 7 -3.05 2.50 -9.51
CA GLY A 7 -4.44 2.19 -9.19
C GLY A 7 -5.26 1.69 -10.39
N SER A 8 -6.43 1.14 -10.11
CA SER A 8 -7.40 0.71 -11.13
C SER A 8 -7.88 1.90 -11.97
N ASN A 9 -8.36 1.62 -13.18
CA ASN A 9 -8.99 2.63 -14.03
C ASN A 9 -10.41 2.97 -13.56
N SER A 10 -11.07 2.02 -12.90
CA SER A 10 -12.49 2.06 -12.56
C SER A 10 -12.77 1.38 -11.22
N ASN A 11 -14.01 1.41 -10.73
CA ASN A 11 -14.32 0.81 -9.43
C ASN A 11 -14.26 -0.72 -9.51
N ILE A 12 -14.96 -1.29 -10.50
CA ILE A 12 -15.02 -2.71 -10.77
C ILE A 12 -15.15 -3.01 -12.27
N VAL A 13 -14.10 -2.68 -13.01
CA VAL A 13 -13.87 -3.02 -14.44
C VAL A 13 -14.95 -2.48 -15.39
N GLU A 14 -15.60 -1.36 -15.07
CA GLU A 14 -16.67 -0.77 -15.87
C GLU A 14 -16.23 -0.44 -17.31
N ASN A 15 -14.95 -0.12 -17.49
CA ASN A 15 -14.34 0.17 -18.78
C ASN A 15 -13.73 -1.07 -19.47
N GLY A 16 -13.99 -2.26 -18.92
CA GLY A 16 -13.50 -3.55 -19.39
C GLY A 16 -12.12 -3.92 -18.85
N LEU A 17 -11.86 -5.23 -18.78
CA LEU A 17 -10.59 -5.79 -18.28
C LEU A 17 -9.35 -5.31 -19.05
N GLU A 18 -9.53 -4.96 -20.32
CA GLU A 18 -8.44 -4.44 -21.15
C GLU A 18 -7.94 -3.07 -20.69
N ALA A 19 -8.83 -2.21 -20.17
CA ALA A 19 -8.47 -0.90 -19.61
C ALA A 19 -7.63 -1.02 -18.32
N GLU A 20 -7.68 -2.20 -17.69
CA GLU A 20 -7.02 -2.51 -16.42
C GLU A 20 -5.65 -3.18 -16.59
N LYS A 21 -5.18 -3.34 -17.84
CA LYS A 21 -3.85 -3.86 -18.12
C LYS A 21 -2.78 -3.00 -17.45
N GLY A 22 -1.98 -3.62 -16.58
CA GLY A 22 -0.91 -2.95 -15.85
C GLY A 22 -1.37 -2.07 -14.69
N ARG A 23 -2.65 -2.16 -14.31
CA ARG A 23 -3.27 -1.40 -13.22
C ARG A 23 -3.64 -2.31 -12.05
N ALA A 24 -4.13 -1.71 -10.98
CA ALA A 24 -4.39 -2.38 -9.71
C ALA A 24 -3.16 -3.20 -9.25
N ALA A 25 -2.00 -2.55 -9.35
CA ALA A 25 -0.71 -3.22 -9.27
C ALA A 25 0.37 -2.32 -8.67
N ILE A 26 1.39 -2.97 -8.14
CA ILE A 26 2.66 -2.34 -7.80
C ILE A 26 3.68 -2.81 -8.82
N TRP A 27 4.39 -1.87 -9.43
CA TRP A 27 5.47 -2.09 -10.38
C TRP A 27 6.81 -1.98 -9.68
N GLN A 28 7.76 -2.84 -10.07
CA GLN A 28 9.18 -2.69 -9.75
C GLN A 28 9.90 -2.16 -10.98
N VAL A 29 10.65 -1.07 -10.81
CA VAL A 29 11.38 -0.37 -11.86
C VAL A 29 12.86 -0.28 -11.48
N ASP A 30 13.72 -0.73 -12.37
CA ASP A 30 15.15 -0.46 -12.27
C ASP A 30 15.41 1.00 -12.67
N ARG A 31 15.96 1.79 -11.74
CA ARG A 31 16.14 3.24 -11.92
C ARG A 31 17.22 3.58 -12.95
N GLN A 32 18.12 2.66 -13.25
CA GLN A 32 19.26 2.91 -14.13
C GLN A 32 18.95 2.58 -15.59
N SER A 33 18.32 1.43 -15.83
CA SER A 33 17.94 0.93 -17.16
C SER A 33 16.51 1.29 -17.57
N GLY A 34 15.64 1.60 -16.62
CA GLY A 34 14.21 1.77 -16.86
C GLY A 34 13.44 0.46 -17.07
N ALA A 35 14.10 -0.71 -16.95
CA ALA A 35 13.43 -1.99 -17.02
C ALA A 35 12.36 -2.09 -15.92
N ALA A 36 11.16 -2.54 -16.27
CA ALA A 36 10.02 -2.57 -15.36
C ALA A 36 9.24 -3.88 -15.48
N ARG A 37 8.66 -4.33 -14.36
CA ARG A 37 7.72 -5.44 -14.30
C ARG A 37 6.68 -5.21 -13.21
N VAL A 38 5.54 -5.89 -13.32
CA VAL A 38 4.60 -5.99 -12.21
C VAL A 38 5.26 -6.78 -11.09
N PHE A 39 5.32 -6.20 -9.90
CA PHE A 39 5.83 -6.85 -8.70
C PHE A 39 4.71 -7.57 -7.94
N ALA A 40 3.52 -6.97 -7.87
CA ALA A 40 2.31 -7.56 -7.31
C ALA A 40 1.07 -6.97 -7.99
N SER A 41 -0.02 -7.72 -8.03
CA SER A 41 -1.27 -7.34 -8.71
C SER A 41 -2.50 -7.67 -7.89
N GLY A 42 -3.67 -7.24 -8.36
CA GLY A 42 -4.93 -7.45 -7.66
C GLY A 42 -5.10 -6.58 -6.41
N LEU A 43 -4.39 -5.45 -6.37
CA LEU A 43 -4.48 -4.41 -5.34
C LEU A 43 -5.18 -3.21 -5.97
N ARG A 44 -6.47 -2.95 -5.70
CA ARG A 44 -7.26 -1.92 -6.42
C ARG A 44 -6.52 -0.58 -6.53
N ASN A 45 -6.21 0.05 -5.39
CA ASN A 45 -5.52 1.33 -5.31
C ASN A 45 -4.47 1.31 -4.18
N PRO A 46 -3.23 0.81 -4.43
CA PRO A 46 -2.20 0.65 -3.41
C PRO A 46 -1.46 1.97 -3.13
N ASN A 47 -2.08 2.91 -2.43
CA ASN A 47 -1.64 4.32 -2.40
C ASN A 47 -0.37 4.59 -1.58
N GLY A 48 -0.26 4.03 -0.37
CA GLY A 48 0.94 4.20 0.46
C GLY A 48 1.93 3.07 0.19
N LEU A 49 3.22 3.38 -0.01
CA LEU A 49 4.28 2.37 -0.14
C LEU A 49 5.41 2.69 0.83
N THR A 50 5.77 1.72 1.67
CA THR A 50 6.93 1.82 2.55
C THR A 50 7.47 0.44 2.89
N PHE A 51 8.70 0.34 3.38
CA PHE A 51 9.21 -0.94 3.86
C PHE A 51 9.14 -1.00 5.37
N ASN A 52 8.76 -2.17 5.87
CA ASN A 52 8.84 -2.46 7.28
C ASN A 52 10.32 -2.52 7.70
N PRO A 53 10.75 -1.75 8.72
CA PRO A 53 12.16 -1.64 9.08
C PRO A 53 12.74 -2.86 9.78
N GLU A 54 11.89 -3.71 10.36
CA GLU A 54 12.32 -4.94 11.04
C GLU A 54 12.56 -6.07 10.03
N THR A 55 11.66 -6.21 9.07
CA THR A 55 11.62 -7.36 8.13
C THR A 55 12.14 -7.03 6.72
N GLY A 56 12.20 -5.75 6.34
CA GLY A 56 12.50 -5.32 4.98
C GLY A 56 11.40 -5.60 3.96
N ALA A 57 10.24 -6.11 4.38
CA ALA A 57 9.11 -6.36 3.50
C ALA A 57 8.52 -5.04 2.97
N LEU A 58 8.09 -5.01 1.71
CA LEU A 58 7.28 -3.92 1.17
C LEU A 58 5.87 -3.98 1.78
N TRP A 59 5.31 -2.85 2.17
CA TRP A 59 3.95 -2.73 2.69
C TRP A 59 3.18 -1.68 1.93
N THR A 60 1.86 -1.86 1.85
CA THR A 60 0.95 -0.89 1.27
C THR A 60 -0.36 -0.76 2.02
N VAL A 61 -1.02 0.39 1.88
CA VAL A 61 -2.44 0.57 2.18
C VAL A 61 -3.22 0.59 0.88
N VAL A 62 -4.39 -0.06 0.86
CA VAL A 62 -5.22 -0.20 -0.34
C VAL A 62 -6.61 0.36 -0.08
N ASN A 63 -7.10 1.20 -0.99
CA ASN A 63 -8.52 1.55 -1.02
C ASN A 63 -9.29 0.52 -1.82
N GLU A 64 -10.23 -0.13 -1.14
CA GLU A 64 -11.03 -1.20 -1.72
C GLU A 64 -12.28 -0.67 -2.44
N TRP A 65 -13.16 -1.59 -2.83
CA TRP A 65 -14.31 -1.31 -3.68
C TRP A 65 -15.33 -0.38 -3.03
N ASP A 66 -15.96 0.39 -3.91
CA ASP A 66 -17.18 1.10 -3.63
C ASP A 66 -18.40 0.20 -3.95
N GLU A 67 -19.57 0.60 -3.45
CA GLU A 67 -20.89 0.04 -3.80
C GLU A 67 -21.20 -1.40 -3.30
N LEU A 68 -20.44 -1.91 -2.33
CA LEU A 68 -20.83 -3.11 -1.55
C LEU A 68 -21.52 -2.78 -0.21
N GLY A 69 -22.00 -1.53 -0.09
CA GLY A 69 -22.63 -1.00 1.11
C GLY A 69 -21.65 -0.27 2.04
N PRO A 70 -22.13 0.24 3.18
CA PRO A 70 -21.36 1.15 4.02
C PRO A 70 -20.27 0.45 4.85
N ASN A 71 -20.35 -0.87 5.04
CA ASN A 71 -19.48 -1.62 5.96
C ASN A 71 -18.71 -2.74 5.25
N LEU A 72 -18.73 -2.75 3.92
CA LEU A 72 -17.98 -3.66 3.07
C LEU A 72 -17.59 -2.89 1.79
N VAL A 73 -16.36 -3.04 1.29
CA VAL A 73 -15.24 -3.86 1.78
C VAL A 73 -14.37 -3.05 2.76
N PRO A 74 -13.66 -3.65 3.73
CA PRO A 74 -12.63 -2.91 4.46
C PRO A 74 -11.53 -2.43 3.50
N ASP A 75 -11.07 -1.19 3.67
CA ASP A 75 -9.71 -0.84 3.27
C ASP A 75 -8.75 -1.70 4.10
N TYR A 76 -7.52 -1.88 3.63
CA TYR A 76 -6.56 -2.72 4.35
C TYR A 76 -5.13 -2.21 4.24
N MET A 77 -4.29 -2.72 5.13
CA MET A 77 -2.84 -2.69 4.95
C MET A 77 -2.31 -4.11 4.85
N THR A 78 -1.29 -4.31 4.02
CA THR A 78 -0.71 -5.64 3.80
C THR A 78 0.76 -5.55 3.43
N SER A 79 1.52 -6.57 3.82
CA SER A 79 2.80 -6.89 3.23
C SER A 79 2.60 -7.33 1.79
N VAL A 80 3.51 -6.92 0.90
CA VAL A 80 3.45 -7.16 -0.53
C VAL A 80 4.51 -8.18 -0.91
N LYS A 81 4.04 -9.35 -1.29
CA LYS A 81 4.84 -10.46 -1.84
C LYS A 81 5.07 -10.27 -3.34
N GLU A 82 6.30 -10.55 -3.76
CA GLU A 82 6.67 -10.67 -5.17
C GLU A 82 5.80 -11.70 -5.88
N ASP A 83 5.34 -11.36 -7.08
CA ASP A 83 4.40 -12.12 -7.92
C ASP A 83 3.06 -12.43 -7.23
N GLY A 84 2.75 -11.74 -6.13
CA GLY A 84 1.51 -11.90 -5.37
C GLY A 84 0.29 -11.34 -6.11
N PHE A 85 -0.85 -12.01 -5.90
CA PHE A 85 -2.17 -11.58 -6.37
C PHE A 85 -3.13 -11.40 -5.19
N TYR A 86 -3.75 -10.23 -5.05
CA TYR A 86 -4.55 -9.85 -3.86
C TYR A 86 -6.07 -9.81 -4.11
N GLY A 87 -6.54 -10.35 -5.23
CA GLY A 87 -7.96 -10.64 -5.49
C GLY A 87 -8.61 -9.75 -6.54
N TRP A 88 -8.32 -8.45 -6.55
CA TRP A 88 -8.97 -7.52 -7.49
C TRP A 88 -8.70 -7.94 -8.95
N PRO A 89 -9.70 -7.96 -9.86
CA PRO A 89 -11.09 -7.56 -9.64
C PRO A 89 -12.01 -8.71 -9.19
N TRP A 90 -11.61 -9.97 -9.30
CA TRP A 90 -12.52 -11.11 -9.14
C TRP A 90 -12.90 -11.45 -7.70
N SER A 91 -12.10 -11.03 -6.74
CA SER A 91 -12.40 -11.19 -5.32
C SER A 91 -11.91 -10.01 -4.49
N TYR A 92 -12.50 -9.88 -3.31
CA TYR A 92 -12.12 -8.89 -2.32
C TYR A 92 -11.61 -9.57 -1.05
N TYR A 93 -10.72 -8.89 -0.34
CA TYR A 93 -10.22 -9.32 0.97
C TYR A 93 -9.83 -10.81 1.03
N GLY A 94 -9.09 -11.29 0.03
CA GLY A 94 -8.79 -12.71 -0.18
C GLY A 94 -9.76 -13.35 -1.17
N GLN A 95 -10.35 -14.50 -0.81
CA GLN A 95 -11.09 -15.36 -1.75
C GLN A 95 -12.61 -15.08 -1.79
N HIS A 96 -13.06 -13.90 -1.34
CA HIS A 96 -14.48 -13.55 -1.41
C HIS A 96 -14.85 -13.13 -2.83
N VAL A 97 -15.57 -14.01 -3.55
CA VAL A 97 -15.98 -13.79 -4.95
C VAL A 97 -16.81 -12.53 -5.09
N ASP A 98 -16.57 -11.76 -6.15
CA ASP A 98 -17.53 -10.77 -6.65
C ASP A 98 -18.18 -11.18 -7.96
N ALA A 99 -19.49 -11.40 -7.85
CA ALA A 99 -20.34 -11.81 -8.95
C ALA A 99 -20.62 -10.69 -9.97
N ARG A 100 -20.22 -9.44 -9.70
CA ARG A 100 -20.34 -8.31 -10.65
C ARG A 100 -19.33 -8.44 -11.79
N VAL A 101 -18.18 -9.06 -11.57
CA VAL A 101 -17.09 -9.14 -12.56
C VAL A 101 -17.31 -10.25 -13.57
N HIS A 102 -17.17 -9.89 -14.86
CA HIS A 102 -17.33 -10.82 -15.97
C HIS A 102 -16.13 -10.75 -16.94
N PRO A 103 -15.64 -11.90 -17.45
CA PRO A 103 -16.04 -13.26 -17.08
C PRO A 103 -15.55 -13.66 -15.68
N PRO A 104 -16.24 -14.60 -15.00
CA PRO A 104 -15.77 -15.13 -13.72
C PRO A 104 -14.44 -15.88 -13.89
N ARG A 105 -13.57 -15.78 -12.88
CA ARG A 105 -12.25 -16.44 -12.83
C ARG A 105 -12.02 -17.11 -11.48
N PRO A 106 -12.70 -18.24 -11.19
CA PRO A 106 -12.51 -18.97 -9.93
C PRO A 106 -11.04 -19.35 -9.70
N ASP A 107 -10.30 -19.64 -10.77
CA ASP A 107 -8.87 -19.93 -10.72
C ASP A 107 -8.01 -18.76 -10.24
N MET A 108 -8.47 -17.51 -10.41
CA MET A 108 -7.82 -16.32 -9.88
C MET A 108 -8.25 -16.04 -8.44
N VAL A 109 -9.52 -16.28 -8.12
CA VAL A 109 -10.04 -16.18 -6.74
C VAL A 109 -9.27 -17.13 -5.82
N ASP A 110 -9.04 -18.38 -6.24
CA ASP A 110 -8.28 -19.36 -5.46
C ASP A 110 -6.83 -18.93 -5.16
N LYS A 111 -6.24 -18.08 -6.01
CA LYS A 111 -4.88 -17.54 -5.84
C LYS A 111 -4.82 -16.29 -4.96
N ALA A 112 -5.97 -15.68 -4.64
CA ALA A 112 -6.02 -14.41 -3.93
C ALA A 112 -5.43 -14.54 -2.53
N ILE A 113 -4.41 -13.74 -2.25
CA ILE A 113 -3.76 -13.65 -0.95
C ILE A 113 -4.63 -12.77 -0.04
N PRO A 114 -5.08 -13.28 1.13
CA PRO A 114 -5.80 -12.45 2.09
C PRO A 114 -4.87 -11.36 2.64
N PRO A 115 -5.32 -10.09 2.71
CA PRO A 115 -4.55 -9.01 3.32
C PRO A 115 -4.21 -9.26 4.79
N ASP A 116 -3.08 -8.72 5.26
CA ASP A 116 -2.62 -8.93 6.63
C ASP A 116 -3.47 -8.23 7.70
N TYR A 117 -4.13 -7.10 7.36
CA TYR A 117 -4.89 -6.32 8.35
C TYR A 117 -6.04 -5.52 7.73
N ALA A 118 -7.25 -5.74 8.21
CA ALA A 118 -8.40 -4.89 7.89
C ALA A 118 -8.31 -3.55 8.64
N LEU A 119 -8.35 -2.46 7.89
CA LEU A 119 -8.78 -1.17 8.40
C LEU A 119 -10.32 -1.13 8.38
N SER A 120 -10.90 0.03 8.68
CA SER A 120 -12.35 0.19 8.53
C SER A 120 -12.73 0.44 7.07
N SER A 121 -13.96 0.09 6.68
CA SER A 121 -14.47 0.39 5.34
C SER A 121 -14.54 1.89 5.05
N HIS A 122 -14.17 2.25 3.82
CA HIS A 122 -14.29 3.59 3.25
C HIS A 122 -13.49 4.66 4.01
N VAL A 123 -12.42 4.30 4.71
CA VAL A 123 -11.56 5.31 5.37
C VAL A 123 -10.68 6.07 4.39
N ALA A 124 -10.53 5.57 3.16
CA ALA A 124 -9.66 6.12 2.14
C ALA A 124 -8.22 6.25 2.68
N ALA A 125 -7.62 5.13 3.08
CA ALA A 125 -6.23 5.08 3.51
C ALA A 125 -5.28 5.46 2.36
N LEU A 126 -4.54 6.57 2.49
CA LEU A 126 -3.66 7.09 1.45
C LEU A 126 -2.17 7.08 1.85
N GLY A 127 -1.87 7.37 3.12
CA GLY A 127 -0.52 7.43 3.64
C GLY A 127 -0.18 6.23 4.52
N LEU A 128 1.08 5.78 4.47
CA LEU A 128 1.61 4.73 5.33
C LEU A 128 3.07 5.03 5.68
N THR A 129 3.40 5.04 6.98
CA THR A 129 4.79 5.13 7.44
C THR A 129 4.98 4.31 8.71
N PHE A 130 6.12 3.63 8.86
CA PHE A 130 6.46 2.94 10.10
C PHE A 130 7.04 3.93 11.13
N SER A 131 6.99 3.56 12.41
CA SER A 131 7.53 4.39 13.50
C SER A 131 9.03 4.70 13.38
N MET A 132 9.82 3.89 12.66
CA MET A 132 11.25 4.15 12.35
C MET A 132 12.12 4.58 13.53
N ASN A 133 11.90 4.06 14.75
CA ASN A 133 12.57 4.52 15.98
C ASN A 133 12.41 6.05 16.23
N SER A 134 11.23 6.60 15.89
CA SER A 134 10.87 7.99 16.08
C SER A 134 11.00 8.47 17.53
N ALA A 135 10.96 9.79 17.72
CA ALA A 135 11.01 10.43 19.02
C ALA A 135 9.64 10.48 19.72
N LEU A 136 8.62 9.87 19.13
CA LEU A 136 7.28 9.78 19.67
C LEU A 136 7.26 8.93 20.97
N PRO A 137 6.21 9.07 21.81
CA PRO A 137 6.05 8.26 23.01
C PRO A 137 6.19 6.77 22.78
N THR A 138 6.62 6.01 23.79
CA THR A 138 6.89 4.56 23.71
C THR A 138 5.71 3.74 23.20
N ALA A 139 4.47 4.20 23.43
CA ALA A 139 3.26 3.58 22.87
C ALA A 139 3.27 3.49 21.33
N TYR A 140 4.04 4.37 20.68
CA TYR A 140 4.20 4.43 19.22
C TYR A 140 5.56 3.92 18.74
N ALA A 141 6.29 3.16 19.57
CA ALA A 141 7.67 2.77 19.25
C ALA A 141 7.75 1.75 18.10
N ASN A 142 6.79 0.83 17.99
CA ASN A 142 6.83 -0.24 16.98
C ASN A 142 5.47 -0.45 16.31
N GLY A 143 5.24 0.24 15.20
CA GLY A 143 4.00 0.11 14.46
C GLY A 143 3.97 0.99 13.21
N ALA A 144 2.78 1.15 12.65
CA ALA A 144 2.56 1.93 11.45
C ALA A 144 1.53 3.03 11.68
N PHE A 145 1.80 4.21 11.15
CA PHE A 145 0.84 5.31 11.05
C PHE A 145 0.19 5.29 9.67
N ILE A 146 -1.11 5.52 9.64
CA ILE A 146 -1.92 5.54 8.43
C ILE A 146 -2.71 6.83 8.37
N GLY A 147 -2.60 7.55 7.25
CA GLY A 147 -3.45 8.70 6.94
C GLY A 147 -4.75 8.22 6.32
N GLU A 148 -5.87 8.43 7.03
CA GLU A 148 -7.22 8.10 6.57
C GLU A 148 -7.91 9.38 6.05
N HIS A 149 -8.01 9.50 4.72
CA HIS A 149 -8.47 10.71 4.03
C HIS A 149 -9.96 10.99 4.24
N GLY A 150 -10.73 9.95 4.51
CA GLY A 150 -12.14 10.04 4.87
C GLY A 150 -13.09 9.64 3.75
N SER A 151 -14.16 8.94 4.14
CA SER A 151 -15.24 8.51 3.25
C SER A 151 -15.97 9.69 2.63
N TRP A 152 -16.42 9.58 1.38
CA TRP A 152 -17.29 10.58 0.74
C TRP A 152 -18.70 10.05 0.46
N ASN A 153 -18.91 8.74 0.44
CA ASN A 153 -20.13 8.08 -0.03
C ASN A 153 -20.91 7.34 1.08
N ARG A 154 -21.26 8.03 2.18
CA ARG A 154 -22.03 7.43 3.30
C ARG A 154 -22.68 8.47 4.21
N ASP A 155 -23.77 8.07 4.88
CA ASP A 155 -24.51 8.93 5.82
C ASP A 155 -23.79 9.18 7.16
N SER A 156 -22.85 8.30 7.53
CA SER A 156 -22.02 8.43 8.72
C SER A 156 -20.56 8.35 8.30
N PHE A 157 -19.90 9.50 8.24
CA PHE A 157 -18.52 9.62 7.78
C PHE A 157 -17.55 8.79 8.61
N ASN A 158 -16.54 8.25 7.95
CA ASN A 158 -15.49 7.42 8.54
C ASN A 158 -14.12 7.86 8.02
N GLY A 159 -13.05 7.61 8.78
CA GLY A 159 -11.71 8.14 8.50
C GLY A 159 -11.55 9.56 9.04
N TYR A 160 -10.98 10.48 8.24
CA TYR A 160 -10.67 11.86 8.65
C TYR A 160 -9.77 11.92 9.89
N LYS A 161 -8.71 11.12 9.87
CA LYS A 161 -7.78 10.99 11.00
C LYS A 161 -6.48 10.34 10.59
N VAL A 162 -5.53 10.37 11.52
CA VAL A 162 -4.37 9.49 11.49
C VAL A 162 -4.53 8.44 12.56
N VAL A 163 -4.39 7.17 12.16
CA VAL A 163 -4.42 6.03 13.08
C VAL A 163 -3.03 5.41 13.20
N TYR A 164 -2.83 4.67 14.29
CA TYR A 164 -1.65 3.86 14.56
C TYR A 164 -2.04 2.40 14.75
N VAL A 165 -1.38 1.50 14.03
CA VAL A 165 -1.51 0.05 14.24
C VAL A 165 -0.22 -0.46 14.90
N PRO A 166 -0.28 -1.06 16.10
CA PRO A 166 0.89 -1.62 16.75
C PRO A 166 1.39 -2.87 16.03
N PHE A 167 2.69 -3.11 16.06
CA PHE A 167 3.35 -4.26 15.47
C PHE A 167 4.17 -5.03 16.51
N GLU A 168 4.21 -6.35 16.35
CA GLU A 168 5.10 -7.27 17.06
C GLU A 168 5.62 -8.32 16.08
N ASN A 169 6.93 -8.60 16.10
CA ASN A 169 7.58 -9.58 15.23
C ASN A 169 7.26 -9.37 13.74
N GLY A 170 7.35 -8.12 13.27
CA GLY A 170 7.04 -7.74 11.89
C GLY A 170 5.57 -7.84 11.47
N LYS A 171 4.63 -8.09 12.39
CA LYS A 171 3.19 -8.24 12.09
C LYS A 171 2.30 -7.33 12.93
N PRO A 172 1.11 -6.93 12.44
CA PRO A 172 0.14 -6.19 13.22
C PRO A 172 -0.30 -6.97 14.46
N SER A 173 -0.31 -6.32 15.63
CA SER A 173 -0.53 -6.98 16.93
C SER A 173 -1.74 -6.47 17.72
N GLY A 174 -2.51 -5.53 17.17
CA GLY A 174 -3.64 -4.95 17.90
C GLY A 174 -4.58 -4.11 17.05
N LYS A 175 -5.57 -3.50 17.71
CA LYS A 175 -6.53 -2.59 17.07
C LYS A 175 -5.85 -1.27 16.69
N ALA A 176 -6.29 -0.67 15.59
CA ALA A 176 -5.95 0.69 15.22
C ALA A 176 -6.33 1.67 16.34
N GLN A 177 -5.45 2.63 16.60
CA GLN A 177 -5.58 3.64 17.65
C GLN A 177 -5.59 5.02 17.02
N ASP A 178 -6.51 5.89 17.43
CA ASP A 178 -6.56 7.26 16.93
C ASP A 178 -5.37 8.08 17.47
N VAL A 179 -4.66 8.78 16.57
CA VAL A 179 -3.50 9.61 16.91
C VAL A 179 -3.78 11.08 16.68
N VAL A 180 -4.30 11.42 15.50
CA VAL A 180 -4.66 12.80 15.13
C VAL A 180 -6.08 12.79 14.62
N THR A 181 -6.96 13.52 15.29
CA THR A 181 -8.40 13.59 15.00
C THR A 181 -8.86 15.05 14.90
N GLY A 182 -10.16 15.27 14.66
CA GLY A 182 -10.73 16.61 14.55
C GLY A 182 -10.72 17.18 13.12
N PHE A 183 -10.35 16.38 12.12
CA PHE A 183 -10.42 16.76 10.71
C PHE A 183 -11.85 16.78 10.15
N ILE A 184 -12.86 16.42 10.95
CA ILE A 184 -14.28 16.53 10.59
C ILE A 184 -15.09 16.98 11.80
N GLN A 185 -16.09 17.83 11.55
CA GLN A 185 -17.06 18.27 12.55
C GLN A 185 -18.46 18.21 11.94
N GLY A 186 -19.30 17.30 12.45
CA GLY A 186 -20.58 17.01 11.81
C GLY A 186 -20.36 16.42 10.41
N ASP A 187 -20.90 17.08 9.40
CA ASP A 187 -20.72 16.78 7.97
C ASP A 187 -19.63 17.63 7.31
N GLN A 188 -19.00 18.55 8.04
CA GLN A 188 -18.02 19.46 7.50
C GLN A 188 -16.59 18.95 7.72
N ALA A 189 -15.93 18.53 6.64
CA ALA A 189 -14.50 18.28 6.65
C ALA A 189 -13.72 19.59 6.91
N LYS A 190 -12.78 19.55 7.86
CA LYS A 190 -11.84 20.61 8.23
C LYS A 190 -10.43 20.34 7.71
N GLY A 191 -10.15 19.07 7.40
CA GLY A 191 -8.98 18.64 6.65
C GLY A 191 -9.14 17.18 6.24
N ARG A 192 -8.19 16.66 5.48
CA ARG A 192 -8.21 15.28 4.97
C ARG A 192 -6.77 14.75 4.90
N PRO A 193 -6.37 13.90 5.86
CA PRO A 193 -5.02 13.35 5.89
C PRO A 193 -4.68 12.54 4.64
N VAL A 194 -3.53 12.81 4.01
CA VAL A 194 -3.01 12.11 2.84
C VAL A 194 -1.70 11.39 3.19
N GLY A 195 -0.56 12.03 2.93
CA GLY A 195 0.76 11.48 3.19
C GLY A 195 1.16 11.61 4.65
N VAL A 196 1.82 10.57 5.17
CA VAL A 196 2.44 10.59 6.50
C VAL A 196 3.91 10.21 6.41
N GLY A 197 4.74 10.75 7.29
CA GLY A 197 6.17 10.45 7.32
C GLY A 197 6.83 10.87 8.63
N ILE A 198 7.97 10.29 8.95
CA ILE A 198 8.76 10.69 10.12
C ILE A 198 9.85 11.67 9.65
N ASP A 199 9.92 12.85 10.27
CA ASP A 199 10.98 13.83 9.99
C ASP A 199 12.32 13.45 10.64
N GLY A 200 13.39 14.16 10.30
CA GLY A 200 14.72 13.89 10.84
C GLY A 200 14.83 14.04 12.37
N THR A 201 13.90 14.74 13.02
CA THR A 201 13.87 14.87 14.48
C THR A 201 13.03 13.79 15.16
N GLY A 202 12.40 12.89 14.38
CA GLY A 202 11.52 11.85 14.90
C GLY A 202 10.09 12.32 15.19
N ALA A 203 9.65 13.45 14.64
CA ALA A 203 8.26 13.89 14.69
C ALA A 203 7.48 13.31 13.50
N LEU A 204 6.17 13.08 13.67
CA LEU A 204 5.28 12.67 12.59
C LEU A 204 4.82 13.89 11.79
N LEU A 205 5.00 13.85 10.48
CA LEU A 205 4.44 14.77 9.51
C LEU A 205 3.15 14.20 8.93
N VAL A 206 2.14 15.04 8.77
CA VAL A 206 0.84 14.70 8.17
C VAL A 206 0.49 15.77 7.16
N ALA A 207 0.39 15.39 5.88
CA ALA A 207 -0.12 16.25 4.83
C ALA A 207 -1.66 16.24 4.84
N ASP A 208 -2.26 17.42 4.78
CA ASP A 208 -3.70 17.65 4.73
C ASP A 208 -4.02 18.48 3.49
N ASP A 209 -4.63 17.86 2.48
CA ASP A 209 -4.85 18.49 1.18
C ASP A 209 -6.03 19.48 1.22
N ALA A 210 -7.14 19.14 1.88
CA ALA A 210 -8.29 20.02 2.05
C ALA A 210 -7.95 21.25 2.90
N GLY A 211 -7.09 21.10 3.91
CA GLY A 211 -6.59 22.18 4.73
C GLY A 211 -5.39 22.93 4.15
N ASN A 212 -4.81 22.46 3.03
CA ASN A 212 -3.56 22.97 2.44
C ASN A 212 -2.45 23.16 3.49
N THR A 213 -2.29 22.18 4.38
CA THR A 213 -1.45 22.28 5.58
C THR A 213 -0.59 21.03 5.74
N VAL A 214 0.63 21.20 6.24
CA VAL A 214 1.45 20.09 6.75
C VAL A 214 1.56 20.23 8.25
N TRP A 215 0.98 19.27 8.97
CA TRP A 215 1.03 19.21 10.42
C TRP A 215 2.31 18.50 10.86
N ARG A 216 2.92 18.99 11.94
CA ARG A 216 4.05 18.34 12.60
C ARG A 216 3.67 17.97 14.04
N ILE A 217 3.61 16.68 14.31
CA ILE A 217 3.21 16.09 15.59
C ILE A 217 4.47 15.61 16.30
N ALA A 218 4.81 16.26 17.40
CA ALA A 218 5.98 15.95 18.21
C ALA A 218 5.56 15.49 19.61
N SER A 219 6.47 14.82 20.32
CA SER A 219 6.27 14.50 21.73
C SER A 219 6.10 15.77 22.55
N SER A 220 5.14 15.77 23.49
CA SER A 220 4.84 16.93 24.34
C SER A 220 5.98 17.30 25.30
N ASP A 221 6.87 16.36 25.60
CA ASP A 221 8.08 16.59 26.41
C ASP A 221 9.24 17.20 25.60
N GLY A 222 9.04 17.47 24.31
CA GLY A 222 10.05 18.03 23.42
C GLY A 222 11.15 17.05 23.02
N LYS A 223 10.98 15.74 23.28
CA LYS A 223 11.94 14.72 22.87
C LYS A 223 12.13 14.73 21.35
N ILE A 224 13.39 14.66 20.93
CA ILE A 224 13.81 14.51 19.53
C ILE A 224 14.77 13.35 19.39
N SER A 225 14.90 12.81 18.18
CA SER A 225 15.88 11.79 17.86
C SER A 225 17.29 12.37 17.99
N PRO A 226 18.24 11.64 18.63
CA PRO A 226 19.62 12.12 18.79
C PRO A 226 20.38 12.25 17.47
N GLN A 227 19.95 11.50 16.46
CA GLN A 227 20.49 11.49 15.10
C GLN A 227 19.35 11.59 14.10
N PRO A 228 19.57 12.21 12.92
CA PRO A 228 18.58 12.21 11.85
C PRO A 228 18.14 10.80 11.48
N ILE A 229 16.83 10.57 11.45
CA ILE A 229 16.28 9.32 10.91
C ILE A 229 16.33 9.43 9.38
N GLY A 230 17.24 8.65 8.77
CA GLY A 230 17.31 8.55 7.31
C GLY A 230 16.17 7.69 6.78
N THR A 231 15.50 8.15 5.72
CA THR A 231 14.48 7.37 5.00
C THR A 231 15.07 6.21 4.18
N ASP A 232 16.40 6.20 4.05
CA ASP A 232 17.23 5.22 3.34
C ASP A 232 17.87 4.17 4.28
N GLN A 233 17.64 4.25 5.60
CA GLN A 233 18.24 3.34 6.59
C GLN A 233 17.65 1.93 6.64
N LEU A 234 16.78 1.59 5.68
CA LEU A 234 16.33 0.22 5.44
C LEU A 234 17.48 -0.59 4.85
N SER A 235 18.48 -0.91 5.67
CA SER A 235 19.49 -1.90 5.34
C SER A 235 18.78 -3.25 5.29
N ALA A 236 18.68 -3.84 4.11
CA ALA A 236 18.17 -5.20 3.95
C ALA A 236 18.95 -6.12 4.89
N ASN A 237 18.31 -6.61 5.96
CA ASN A 237 18.97 -7.49 6.91
C ASN A 237 19.27 -8.82 6.19
N PRO A 238 20.53 -9.20 5.92
CA PRO A 238 20.84 -10.36 5.07
C PRO A 238 20.47 -11.71 5.70
N GLN A 239 20.07 -11.73 6.98
CA GLN A 239 19.81 -12.97 7.72
C GLN A 239 18.37 -13.47 7.65
N ALA A 240 17.42 -12.72 7.06
CA ALA A 240 16.03 -13.18 6.94
C ALA A 240 15.78 -14.11 5.73
N SER A 241 16.77 -14.34 4.87
CA SER A 241 16.60 -15.08 3.61
C SER A 241 17.05 -16.56 3.66
N THR A 242 17.46 -17.10 4.81
CA THR A 242 18.03 -18.46 4.87
C THR A 242 17.03 -19.59 5.08
N ASP A 243 15.75 -19.30 5.36
CA ASP A 243 14.77 -20.35 5.68
C ASP A 243 13.88 -20.78 4.49
N ALA A 244 14.13 -20.24 3.28
CA ALA A 244 13.27 -20.47 2.11
C ALA A 244 13.88 -21.35 1.00
N THR A 245 14.98 -22.08 1.25
CA THR A 245 15.58 -22.98 0.25
C THR A 245 15.80 -24.40 0.78
N GLY A 246 14.69 -25.07 1.09
CA GLY A 246 14.66 -26.53 1.28
C GLY A 246 14.48 -27.26 -0.05
N ASN A 247 15.58 -27.81 -0.57
CA ASN A 247 15.68 -28.96 -1.50
C ASN A 247 14.91 -28.92 -2.84
N LEU A 248 15.64 -28.61 -3.93
CA LEU A 248 15.44 -29.27 -5.22
C LEU A 248 16.79 -29.67 -5.84
N ASN A 249 16.92 -30.97 -6.07
CA ASN A 249 18.07 -31.69 -6.61
C ASN A 249 18.25 -31.40 -8.12
N PRO A 250 19.47 -31.25 -8.68
CA PRO A 250 19.64 -30.89 -10.09
C PRO A 250 19.74 -32.14 -10.99
N GLY A 251 18.80 -32.26 -11.93
CA GLY A 251 18.80 -33.26 -13.00
C GLY A 251 18.87 -32.61 -14.38
N ILE A 252 20.08 -32.62 -14.93
CA ILE A 252 20.57 -32.48 -16.32
C ILE A 252 19.53 -32.35 -17.46
N GLY A 253 19.77 -31.39 -18.37
CA GLY A 253 19.25 -31.39 -19.74
C GLY A 253 19.65 -30.15 -20.54
N THR A 254 20.77 -30.24 -21.27
CA THR A 254 21.25 -29.20 -22.20
C THR A 254 20.48 -29.23 -23.52
N GLU A 255 19.93 -28.10 -23.97
CA GLU A 255 19.62 -27.89 -25.38
C GLU A 255 19.85 -26.42 -25.78
N LYS A 256 20.63 -26.25 -26.86
CA LYS A 256 20.94 -24.98 -27.51
C LYS A 256 19.82 -24.63 -28.48
N THR A 257 19.28 -23.43 -28.41
CA THR A 257 18.61 -22.79 -29.55
C THR A 257 18.95 -21.31 -29.63
N SER A 258 19.57 -20.95 -30.75
CA SER A 258 19.78 -19.58 -31.23
C SER A 258 18.48 -18.97 -31.74
N SER A 259 18.11 -17.78 -31.28
CA SER A 259 17.21 -16.90 -32.03
C SER A 259 17.53 -15.43 -31.79
N THR A 260 17.66 -14.72 -32.90
CA THR A 260 17.94 -13.29 -33.11
C THR A 260 17.04 -12.36 -32.31
N ALA A 261 17.65 -11.39 -31.61
CA ALA A 261 16.97 -10.30 -30.92
C ALA A 261 16.41 -9.27 -31.92
N GLN A 262 15.09 -9.05 -31.91
CA GLN A 262 14.46 -7.86 -32.46
C GLN A 262 14.03 -6.98 -31.28
N SER A 263 14.48 -5.73 -31.25
CA SER A 263 14.07 -4.73 -30.26
C SER A 263 12.58 -4.39 -30.43
N PRO A 264 11.78 -4.29 -29.36
CA PRO A 264 10.41 -3.81 -29.44
C PRO A 264 10.36 -2.32 -29.83
N ALA A 265 9.38 -1.95 -30.64
CA ALA A 265 9.13 -0.57 -31.05
C ALA A 265 8.71 0.32 -29.85
N GLN A 266 9.25 1.55 -29.84
CA GLN A 266 8.96 2.59 -28.85
C GLN A 266 7.47 2.97 -28.88
N MET A 267 6.78 2.83 -27.75
CA MET A 267 5.39 3.21 -27.59
C MET A 267 5.30 4.75 -27.48
N GLN A 268 4.53 5.38 -28.37
CA GLN A 268 4.34 6.84 -28.41
C GLN A 268 3.50 7.30 -27.21
N ILE A 269 4.04 8.25 -26.44
CA ILE A 269 3.36 8.89 -25.30
C ILE A 269 2.23 9.77 -25.83
N ALA A 270 0.98 9.49 -25.42
CA ALA A 270 -0.16 10.34 -25.71
C ALA A 270 -0.05 11.68 -24.95
N PRO A 271 -0.34 12.83 -25.57
CA PRO A 271 -0.23 14.13 -24.92
C PRO A 271 -1.34 14.32 -23.87
N ALA A 272 -0.95 14.85 -22.71
CA ALA A 272 -1.88 15.30 -21.67
C ALA A 272 -2.72 16.47 -22.20
N SER A 273 -4.04 16.29 -22.23
CA SER A 273 -4.97 17.38 -22.49
C SER A 273 -5.23 18.10 -21.17
N GLY A 274 -4.82 19.37 -21.07
CA GLY A 274 -5.17 20.28 -19.98
C GLY A 274 -6.63 20.74 -20.05
N PRO A 275 -7.07 21.53 -19.05
CA PRO A 275 -8.37 21.48 -18.38
C PRO A 275 -9.61 21.70 -19.26
#